data_AF-A0AAV9PUA9-F1
#
_entry.id   AF-A0AAV9PUA9-F1
#
_cell.length_a   1.000
_cell.length_b   1.000
_cell.length_c   1.000
_cell.angle_alpha   90.00
_cell.angle_beta   90.00
_cell.angle_gamma   90.00
#
_symmetry.space_group_name_H-M   'P 1'
#
loop_
_entity.id
_entity.type
_entity.pdbx_description
1 polymer ?
#
loop_
_entity_poly.entity_id
_entity_poly.type
_entity_poly.pdbx_seq_one_letter_code
_entity_poly.pdbx_strand_id
1 'polypeptide(L)'
;MPNTSTQGPSQALSADLSKPFTALSEKRWLHDRPEQDVYKLLIDAYRLRLEDDYKFSGDVDDDSIYGGAPNGYAGFRRFLRKVEKKDGLLPQWWSREKQTACERLGQASGWSDLSCAIEKSDIMEHYGSATIPMQLRMFGESVYGRGPGGQDGSAMLQLQVMRESGPSMHSSNIDHLNIDGELSESRCEVSRAVEQMDAKMPCLPHMLNYG
;
A
#
# COMPACT_ATOMS: atom_id res chain seq x y z
N MET A 1 28.17 26.46 -1.63
CA MET A 1 26.77 26.74 -1.27
C MET A 1 26.11 25.39 -0.98
N PRO A 2 25.56 25.14 0.22
CA PRO A 2 24.85 23.89 0.44
C PRO A 2 23.42 24.03 -0.08
N ASN A 3 23.04 23.11 -0.96
CA ASN A 3 21.71 22.96 -1.51
C ASN A 3 20.81 22.42 -0.39
N THR A 4 19.88 23.22 0.11
CA THR A 4 18.83 22.77 1.04
C THR A 4 17.87 21.89 0.25
N SER A 5 18.06 20.58 0.33
CA SER A 5 17.05 19.61 -0.09
C SER A 5 15.87 19.68 0.88
N THR A 6 15.03 20.70 0.69
CA THR A 6 13.65 20.72 1.16
C THR A 6 13.01 19.46 0.58
N GLN A 7 12.63 18.49 1.44
CA GLN A 7 11.79 17.38 1.03
C GLN A 7 10.50 17.99 0.48
N GLY A 8 10.39 18.01 -0.85
CA GLY A 8 9.15 18.38 -1.52
C GLY A 8 8.07 17.35 -1.21
N PRO A 9 6.80 17.69 -1.45
CA PRO A 9 5.72 16.71 -1.38
C PRO A 9 6.11 15.47 -2.19
N SER A 10 5.91 14.28 -1.62
CA SER A 10 6.04 13.03 -2.36
C SER A 10 5.21 13.09 -3.64
N GLN A 11 5.65 12.44 -4.71
CA GLN A 11 5.01 12.49 -6.03
C GLN A 11 3.49 12.18 -5.99
N ALA A 12 3.02 11.45 -4.97
CA ALA A 12 1.63 11.05 -4.79
C ALA A 12 0.83 11.73 -3.65
N LEU A 13 1.50 12.32 -2.65
CA LEU A 13 0.84 13.03 -1.53
C LEU A 13 1.08 14.53 -1.63
N SER A 14 0.02 15.30 -1.41
CA SER A 14 0.05 16.76 -1.49
C SER A 14 0.67 17.39 -0.24
N ALA A 15 0.65 16.68 0.89
CA ALA A 15 1.28 17.10 2.14
C ALA A 15 2.36 16.10 2.60
N ASP A 16 3.55 16.63 2.91
CA ASP A 16 4.60 15.87 3.58
C ASP A 16 4.51 16.04 5.11
N LEU A 17 4.79 14.96 5.83
CA LEU A 17 4.93 15.00 7.29
C LEU A 17 6.41 14.95 7.62
N SER A 18 6.90 15.93 8.37
CA SER A 18 8.32 15.99 8.77
C SER A 18 8.73 14.87 9.73
N LYS A 19 7.79 14.34 10.52
CA LYS A 19 8.01 13.30 11.52
C LYS A 19 6.90 12.24 11.49
N PRO A 20 6.80 11.44 10.41
CA PRO A 20 5.72 10.49 10.24
C PRO A 20 5.67 9.40 11.32
N PHE A 21 6.80 8.92 11.83
CA PHE A 21 6.83 7.88 12.87
C PHE A 21 6.43 8.42 14.23
N THR A 22 6.82 9.65 14.55
CA THR A 22 6.33 10.38 15.73
C THR A 22 4.81 10.54 15.63
N ALA A 23 4.30 10.99 14.48
CA ALA A 23 2.87 11.12 14.26
C ALA A 23 2.13 9.77 14.34
N LEU A 24 2.72 8.66 13.88
CA LEU A 24 2.17 7.31 14.06
C LEU A 24 2.09 6.93 15.54
N SER A 25 3.16 7.18 16.30
CA SER A 25 3.20 6.88 17.74
C SER A 25 2.15 7.66 18.53
N GLU A 26 1.85 8.88 18.09
CA GLU A 26 0.85 9.77 18.71
C GLU A 26 -0.57 9.56 18.13
N LYS A 27 -0.75 8.62 17.19
CA LYS A 27 -2.01 8.37 16.47
C LYS A 27 -2.49 9.54 15.60
N ARG A 28 -1.61 10.47 15.26
CA ARG A 28 -1.91 11.69 14.48
C ARG A 28 -1.50 11.61 13.01
N TRP A 29 -0.98 10.47 12.55
CA TRP A 29 -0.42 10.31 11.21
C TRP A 29 -1.36 10.68 10.04
N LEU A 30 -2.68 10.60 10.25
CA LEU A 30 -3.68 11.04 9.26
C LEU A 30 -4.21 12.46 9.48
N HIS A 31 -4.02 13.07 10.65
CA HIS A 31 -4.73 14.28 11.09
C HIS A 31 -4.31 15.54 10.32
N ASP A 32 -3.02 15.66 10.04
CA ASP A 32 -2.44 16.85 9.42
C ASP A 32 -2.34 16.72 7.88
N ARG A 33 -3.29 16.00 7.26
CA ARG A 33 -3.29 15.70 5.82
C ARG A 33 -4.59 16.12 5.12
N PRO A 34 -4.52 16.51 3.84
CA PRO A 34 -5.70 16.72 3.01
C PRO A 34 -6.55 15.45 2.89
N GLU A 35 -7.86 15.60 2.67
CA GLU A 35 -8.79 14.48 2.60
C GLU A 35 -8.38 13.41 1.58
N GLN A 36 -7.95 13.84 0.39
CA GLN A 36 -7.57 12.93 -0.69
C GLN A 36 -6.35 12.08 -0.34
N ASP A 37 -5.37 12.67 0.36
CA ASP A 37 -4.18 11.96 0.83
C ASP A 37 -4.58 10.93 1.88
N VAL A 38 -5.47 11.28 2.81
CA VAL A 38 -6.01 10.32 3.80
C VAL A 38 -6.72 9.16 3.12
N TYR A 39 -7.53 9.40 2.09
CA TYR A 39 -8.21 8.32 1.37
C TYR A 39 -7.23 7.36 0.70
N LYS A 40 -6.23 7.89 -0.01
CA LYS A 40 -5.18 7.08 -0.64
C LYS A 40 -4.43 6.23 0.37
N LEU A 41 -4.02 6.83 1.49
CA LEU A 41 -3.28 6.14 2.54
C LEU A 41 -4.12 5.05 3.22
N LEU A 42 -5.42 5.28 3.44
CA LEU A 42 -6.32 4.25 4.00
C LEU A 42 -6.48 3.07 3.05
N ILE A 43 -6.65 3.34 1.76
CA ILE A 43 -6.78 2.31 0.71
C ILE A 43 -5.49 1.49 0.62
N ASP A 44 -4.34 2.15 0.54
CA ASP A 44 -3.05 1.46 0.39
C ASP A 44 -2.64 0.74 1.68
N ALA A 45 -3.03 1.23 2.86
CA ALA A 45 -2.82 0.52 4.11
C ALA A 45 -3.59 -0.80 4.14
N TYR A 46 -4.82 -0.81 3.62
CA TYR A 46 -5.61 -2.03 3.48
C TYR A 46 -5.03 -2.99 2.43
N ARG A 47 -4.69 -2.48 1.24
CA ARG A 47 -4.13 -3.31 0.15
C ARG A 47 -2.80 -3.95 0.55
N LEU A 48 -1.89 -3.18 1.14
CA LEU A 48 -0.63 -3.70 1.66
C LEU A 48 -0.84 -4.70 2.79
N ARG A 49 -1.86 -4.49 3.63
CA ARG A 49 -2.18 -5.43 4.71
C ARG A 49 -2.61 -6.80 4.17
N LEU A 50 -3.44 -6.83 3.12
CA LEU A 50 -3.82 -8.08 2.47
C LEU A 50 -2.62 -8.82 1.88
N GLU A 51 -1.76 -8.08 1.16
CA GLU A 51 -0.54 -8.62 0.57
C GLU A 51 0.40 -9.19 1.64
N ASP A 52 0.61 -8.47 2.74
CA ASP A 52 1.44 -8.93 3.84
C ASP A 52 0.82 -10.14 4.57
N ASP A 53 -0.48 -10.15 4.87
CA ASP A 53 -1.13 -11.30 5.52
C ASP A 53 -1.04 -12.56 4.63
N TYR A 54 -1.22 -12.43 3.32
CA TYR A 54 -1.02 -13.49 2.34
C TYR A 54 0.44 -13.99 2.31
N LYS A 55 1.42 -13.08 2.22
CA LYS A 55 2.85 -13.42 2.14
C LYS A 55 3.42 -14.02 3.42
N PHE A 56 3.02 -13.50 4.60
CA PHE A 56 3.64 -13.88 5.87
C PHE A 56 2.89 -14.98 6.62
N SER A 57 1.57 -15.10 6.44
CA SER A 57 0.74 -16.03 7.19
C SER A 57 0.07 -17.08 6.30
N GLY A 58 0.00 -16.84 4.98
CA GLY A 58 -0.85 -17.61 4.08
C GLY A 58 -2.35 -17.35 4.31
N ASP A 59 -2.69 -16.36 5.14
CA ASP A 59 -4.06 -16.02 5.48
C ASP A 59 -4.66 -15.23 4.32
N VAL A 60 -5.77 -15.73 3.78
CA VAL A 60 -6.59 -15.01 2.80
C VAL A 60 -7.97 -14.79 3.39
N ASP A 61 -8.48 -13.57 3.29
CA ASP A 61 -9.87 -13.29 3.63
C ASP A 61 -10.73 -13.68 2.41
N ASP A 62 -11.77 -14.50 2.62
CA ASP A 62 -12.61 -15.06 1.55
C ASP A 62 -13.24 -13.96 0.67
N ASP A 63 -13.45 -12.76 1.22
CA ASP A 63 -13.99 -11.62 0.49
C ASP A 63 -12.95 -10.59 0.03
N SER A 64 -11.68 -10.99 0.05
CA SER A 64 -10.57 -10.26 -0.57
C SER A 64 -10.23 -10.82 -1.95
N ILE A 65 -9.48 -10.04 -2.73
CA ILE A 65 -8.99 -10.47 -4.05
C ILE A 65 -8.14 -11.75 -3.99
N TYR A 66 -7.44 -11.99 -2.87
CA TYR A 66 -6.66 -13.22 -2.66
C TYR A 66 -7.52 -14.42 -2.29
N GLY A 67 -8.73 -14.19 -1.75
CA GLY A 67 -9.74 -15.22 -1.47
C GLY A 67 -10.63 -15.56 -2.66
N GLY A 68 -10.42 -14.93 -3.82
CA GLY A 68 -11.20 -15.14 -5.05
C GLY A 68 -12.41 -14.22 -5.20
N ALA A 69 -12.55 -13.20 -4.35
CA ALA A 69 -13.58 -12.18 -4.54
C ALA A 69 -13.28 -11.33 -5.79
N PRO A 70 -14.32 -10.85 -6.51
CA PRO A 70 -14.13 -10.04 -7.71
C PRO A 70 -13.50 -8.67 -7.43
N ASN A 71 -13.52 -8.21 -6.18
CA ASN A 71 -12.94 -6.94 -5.74
C ASN A 71 -12.73 -6.95 -4.21
N GLY A 72 -11.90 -6.03 -3.71
CA GLY A 72 -11.63 -5.86 -2.29
C GLY A 72 -12.61 -4.98 -1.51
N TYR A 73 -13.77 -4.60 -2.07
CA TYR A 73 -14.65 -3.57 -1.49
C TYR A 73 -15.23 -4.00 -0.15
N ALA A 74 -15.67 -5.26 -0.01
CA ALA A 74 -16.25 -5.77 1.23
C ALA A 74 -15.21 -5.74 2.37
N GLY A 75 -14.00 -6.22 2.09
CA GLY A 75 -12.87 -6.15 3.02
C GLY A 75 -12.44 -4.74 3.37
N PHE A 76 -12.43 -3.83 2.41
CA PHE A 76 -12.13 -2.44 2.70
C PHE A 76 -13.17 -1.80 3.64
N ARG A 77 -14.46 -2.09 3.46
CA ARG A 77 -15.50 -1.63 4.41
C ARG A 77 -15.33 -2.23 5.81
N ARG A 78 -14.91 -3.50 5.93
CA ARG A 78 -14.56 -4.09 7.24
C ARG A 78 -13.37 -3.38 7.86
N PHE A 79 -12.36 -3.06 7.06
CA PHE A 79 -11.19 -2.32 7.50
C PHE A 79 -11.59 -0.93 8.02
N LEU A 80 -12.35 -0.13 7.26
CA LEU A 80 -12.79 1.19 7.72
C LEU A 80 -13.59 1.13 9.02
N ARG A 81 -14.49 0.15 9.19
CA ARG A 81 -15.18 -0.08 10.47
C ARG A 81 -14.25 -0.38 11.64
N LYS A 82 -13.08 -0.99 11.40
CA LYS A 82 -12.06 -1.21 12.44
C LYS A 82 -11.33 0.09 12.74
N VAL A 83 -10.97 0.86 11.72
CA VAL A 83 -10.32 2.18 11.89
C VAL A 83 -11.20 3.11 12.70
N GLU A 84 -12.50 3.20 12.38
CA GLU A 84 -13.47 4.05 13.08
C GLU A 84 -13.70 3.67 14.54
N LYS A 85 -13.47 2.39 14.91
CA LYS A 85 -13.55 1.93 16.30
C LYS A 85 -12.32 2.30 17.14
N LYS A 86 -11.27 2.83 16.53
CA LYS A 86 -10.04 3.20 17.23
C LYS A 86 -10.05 4.69 17.53
N ASP A 87 -10.09 5.00 18.81
CA ASP A 87 -10.07 6.39 19.26
C ASP A 87 -8.81 7.11 18.80
N GLY A 88 -9.03 8.26 18.15
CA GLY A 88 -7.98 9.19 17.75
C GLY A 88 -7.22 8.81 16.48
N LEU A 89 -7.52 7.72 15.76
CA LEU A 89 -6.81 7.41 14.51
C LEU A 89 -7.24 8.28 13.33
N LEU A 90 -8.52 8.65 13.28
CA LEU A 90 -9.08 9.41 12.17
C LEU A 90 -9.11 10.91 12.47
N PRO A 91 -8.95 11.76 11.45
CA PRO A 91 -9.10 13.21 11.59
C PRO A 91 -10.50 13.60 12.06
N GLN A 92 -10.64 14.75 12.74
CA GLN A 92 -11.93 15.21 13.27
C GLN A 92 -12.99 15.47 12.19
N TRP A 93 -12.57 15.76 10.96
CA TRP A 93 -13.48 15.96 9.83
C TRP A 93 -14.00 14.63 9.25
N TRP A 94 -13.49 13.48 9.70
CA TRP A 94 -13.95 12.18 9.21
C TRP A 94 -15.42 11.98 9.56
N SER A 95 -16.20 11.61 8.54
CA SER A 95 -17.62 11.37 8.66
C SER A 95 -18.05 10.24 7.72
N ARG A 96 -19.30 9.79 7.86
CA ARG A 96 -19.89 8.78 6.96
C ARG A 96 -19.89 9.22 5.49
N GLU A 97 -20.01 10.52 5.25
CA GLU A 97 -19.90 11.08 3.90
C GLU A 97 -18.48 10.90 3.34
N LYS A 98 -17.47 11.17 4.17
CA LYS A 98 -16.05 11.01 3.80
C LYS A 98 -15.67 9.54 3.64
N GLN A 99 -16.22 8.65 4.47
CA GLN A 99 -16.13 7.21 4.27
C GLN A 99 -16.68 6.79 2.90
N THR A 100 -17.85 7.29 2.52
CA THR A 100 -18.46 7.00 1.21
C THR A 100 -17.62 7.54 0.06
N ALA A 101 -17.04 8.73 0.20
CA ALA A 101 -16.12 9.30 -0.80
C ALA A 101 -14.84 8.46 -0.94
N CYS A 102 -14.28 7.99 0.17
CA CYS A 102 -13.13 7.10 0.21
C CYS A 102 -13.43 5.74 -0.47
N GLU A 103 -14.59 5.14 -0.18
CA GLU A 103 -15.03 3.91 -0.85
C GLU A 103 -15.22 4.09 -2.35
N ARG A 104 -15.74 5.25 -2.80
CA ARG A 104 -15.87 5.57 -4.23
C ARG A 104 -14.52 5.74 -4.90
N LEU A 105 -13.54 6.35 -4.24
CA LEU A 105 -12.17 6.42 -4.75
C LEU A 105 -11.59 5.03 -4.95
N GLY A 106 -11.84 4.11 -4.01
CA GLY A 106 -11.41 2.72 -4.10
C GLY A 106 -12.11 1.87 -5.18
N GLN A 107 -13.24 2.35 -5.70
CA GLN A 107 -13.99 1.72 -6.81
C GLN A 107 -13.66 2.35 -8.17
N ALA A 108 -13.00 3.49 -8.18
CA ALA A 108 -12.56 4.13 -9.41
C ALA A 108 -11.36 3.38 -9.98
N SER A 109 -11.23 3.39 -11.31
CA SER A 109 -10.03 2.89 -11.96
C SER A 109 -8.84 3.83 -11.68
N GLY A 110 -7.66 3.24 -11.53
CA GLY A 110 -6.42 3.97 -11.28
C GLY A 110 -5.62 3.36 -10.13
N TRP A 111 -4.73 4.17 -9.55
CA TRP A 111 -3.82 3.71 -8.50
C TRP A 111 -4.54 3.10 -7.30
N SER A 112 -5.61 3.75 -6.84
CA SER A 112 -6.35 3.37 -5.62
C SER A 112 -7.41 2.29 -5.84
N ASP A 113 -7.42 1.60 -6.99
CA ASP A 113 -8.39 0.54 -7.27
C ASP A 113 -8.22 -0.65 -6.31
N LEU A 114 -9.26 -0.94 -5.53
CA LEU A 114 -9.30 -2.04 -4.58
C LEU A 114 -9.47 -3.42 -5.25
N SER A 115 -9.62 -3.47 -6.57
CA SER A 115 -9.66 -4.70 -7.37
C SER A 115 -8.26 -5.18 -7.74
N CYS A 116 -7.23 -4.36 -7.49
CA CYS A 116 -5.84 -4.65 -7.87
C CYS A 116 -4.97 -4.90 -6.63
N ALA A 117 -4.22 -6.00 -6.67
CA ALA A 117 -3.13 -6.26 -5.74
C ALA A 117 -2.06 -5.17 -5.82
N ILE A 118 -1.25 -5.03 -4.77
CA ILE A 118 -0.13 -4.09 -4.74
C ILE A 118 1.07 -4.72 -4.05
N GLU A 119 2.25 -4.49 -4.58
CA GLU A 119 3.50 -4.88 -3.93
C GLU A 119 4.15 -3.71 -3.18
N LYS A 120 5.04 -4.05 -2.25
CA LYS A 120 5.85 -3.07 -1.51
C LYS A 120 6.60 -2.11 -2.45
N SER A 121 7.17 -2.62 -3.54
CA SER A 121 7.92 -1.83 -4.54
C SER A 121 7.03 -0.81 -5.22
N ASP A 122 5.82 -1.19 -5.61
CA ASP A 122 4.88 -0.29 -6.29
C ASP A 122 4.57 0.92 -5.40
N ILE A 123 4.33 0.68 -4.10
CA ILE A 123 4.11 1.74 -3.11
C ILE A 123 5.33 2.66 -3.01
N MET A 124 6.54 2.08 -2.93
CA MET A 124 7.76 2.88 -2.84
C MET A 124 7.95 3.77 -4.06
N GLU A 125 7.67 3.25 -5.25
CA GLU A 125 7.75 4.00 -6.51
C GLU A 125 6.69 5.08 -6.58
N HIS A 126 5.42 4.75 -6.35
CA HIS A 126 4.30 5.70 -6.43
C HIS A 126 4.47 6.89 -5.48
N TYR A 127 4.88 6.62 -4.24
CA TYR A 127 5.09 7.67 -3.24
C TYR A 127 6.50 8.25 -3.26
N GLY A 128 7.44 7.72 -4.06
CA GLY A 128 8.83 8.17 -4.10
C GLY A 128 9.53 8.10 -2.73
N SER A 129 9.11 7.18 -1.85
CA SER A 129 9.62 7.11 -0.48
C SER A 129 9.71 5.66 0.02
N ALA A 130 10.93 5.26 0.40
CA ALA A 130 11.20 3.94 0.95
C ALA A 130 10.57 3.69 2.33
N THR A 131 10.13 4.74 3.02
CA THR A 131 9.57 4.64 4.38
C THR A 131 8.06 4.47 4.40
N ILE A 132 7.35 4.79 3.32
CA ILE A 132 5.87 4.72 3.27
C ILE A 132 5.33 3.31 3.53
N PRO A 133 5.86 2.21 2.94
CA PRO A 133 5.36 0.88 3.25
C PRO A 133 5.47 0.54 4.75
N MET A 134 6.55 0.98 5.41
CA MET A 134 6.72 0.80 6.84
C MET A 134 5.71 1.65 7.63
N GLN A 135 5.44 2.90 7.22
CA GLN A 135 4.40 3.72 7.83
C GLN A 135 3.01 3.08 7.74
N LEU A 136 2.66 2.55 6.55
CA LEU A 136 1.40 1.86 6.30
C LEU A 136 1.25 0.61 7.18
N ARG A 137 2.31 -0.17 7.34
CA ARG A 137 2.33 -1.35 8.24
C ARG A 137 2.09 -0.98 9.69
N MET A 138 2.77 0.05 10.20
CA MET A 138 2.61 0.54 11.57
C MET A 138 1.22 1.13 11.82
N PHE A 139 0.66 1.83 10.82
CA PHE A 139 -0.73 2.28 10.88
C PHE A 139 -1.69 1.08 10.92
N GLY A 140 -1.49 0.09 10.04
CA GLY A 140 -2.26 -1.16 10.03
C GLY A 140 -2.22 -1.89 11.37
N GLU A 141 -1.06 -1.96 12.01
CA GLU A 141 -0.92 -2.53 13.35
C GLU A 141 -1.77 -1.77 14.39
N SER A 142 -1.83 -0.44 14.34
CA SER A 142 -2.70 0.36 15.22
C SER A 142 -4.19 0.02 15.04
N VAL A 143 -4.59 -0.37 13.81
CA VAL A 143 -5.96 -0.76 13.47
C VAL A 143 -6.27 -2.19 13.91
N TYR A 144 -5.40 -3.15 13.60
CA TYR A 144 -5.64 -4.57 13.86
C TYR A 144 -5.18 -5.04 15.25
N GLY A 145 -4.35 -4.25 15.93
CA GLY A 145 -3.72 -4.58 17.21
C GLY A 145 -2.54 -5.56 17.09
N ARG A 146 -2.13 -5.90 15.86
CA ARG A 146 -0.98 -6.77 15.56
C ARG A 146 -0.43 -6.46 14.18
N GLY A 147 0.87 -6.63 14.00
CA GLY A 147 1.52 -6.60 12.69
C GLY A 147 1.14 -7.81 11.83
N PRO A 148 1.59 -7.83 10.57
CA PRO A 148 1.50 -9.01 9.72
C PRO A 148 2.19 -10.21 10.35
N GLY A 149 1.63 -11.42 10.20
CA GLY A 149 2.19 -12.63 10.81
C GLY A 149 2.22 -12.61 12.35
N GLY A 150 1.49 -11.69 13.01
CA GLY A 150 1.50 -11.55 14.46
C GLY A 150 2.73 -10.83 15.03
N GLN A 151 3.54 -10.19 14.19
CA GLN A 151 4.71 -9.43 14.63
C GLN A 151 4.31 -8.20 15.45
N ASP A 152 5.16 -7.82 16.40
CA ASP A 152 5.05 -6.59 17.20
C ASP A 152 5.99 -5.53 16.61
N GLY A 153 5.42 -4.46 16.04
CA GLY A 153 6.15 -3.37 15.41
C GLY A 153 6.58 -2.27 16.38
N SER A 154 6.20 -2.34 17.67
CA SER A 154 6.41 -1.26 18.64
C SER A 154 7.88 -0.88 18.83
N ALA A 155 8.78 -1.86 18.92
CA ALA A 155 10.22 -1.61 19.05
C ALA A 155 10.81 -0.92 17.80
N MET A 156 10.36 -1.34 16.60
CA MET A 156 10.79 -0.72 15.35
C MET A 156 10.23 0.69 15.22
N LEU A 157 8.97 0.92 15.60
CA LEU A 157 8.37 2.25 15.65
C LEU A 157 9.17 3.16 16.58
N GLN A 158 9.48 2.71 17.78
CA GLN A 158 10.23 3.50 18.77
C GLN A 158 11.64 3.83 18.29
N LEU A 159 12.33 2.89 17.62
CA LEU A 159 13.62 3.14 17.00
C LEU A 159 13.55 4.24 15.92
N GLN A 160 12.48 4.24 15.10
CA GLN A 160 12.31 5.27 14.07
C GLN A 160 11.93 6.63 14.66
N VAL A 161 11.11 6.66 15.72
CA VAL A 161 10.81 7.90 16.47
C VAL A 161 12.09 8.52 17.04
N MET A 162 12.99 7.70 17.58
CA MET A 162 14.31 8.16 18.05
C MET A 162 15.15 8.72 16.90
N ARG A 163 15.11 8.08 15.73
CA ARG A 163 15.82 8.56 14.53
C ARG A 163 15.29 9.90 14.03
N GLU A 164 13.98 10.15 14.12
CA GLU A 164 13.37 11.45 13.78
C GLU A 164 13.63 12.55 14.82
N SER A 165 13.91 12.17 16.06
CA SER A 165 14.09 13.10 17.19
C SER A 165 15.56 13.43 17.46
N GLY A 166 16.49 12.61 16.97
CA GLY A 166 17.93 12.83 17.11
C GLY A 166 18.50 13.85 16.12
N PRO A 167 19.64 14.49 16.44
CA PRO A 167 20.40 15.21 15.43
C PRO A 167 20.79 14.23 14.32
N SER A 168 20.63 14.67 13.07
CA SER A 168 21.01 13.93 11.86
C SER A 168 22.47 13.46 11.98
N MET A 169 22.65 12.21 12.43
CA MET A 169 23.90 11.50 12.31
C MET A 169 24.07 11.26 10.81
N HIS A 170 24.84 12.12 10.15
CA HIS A 170 25.36 11.87 8.81
C HIS A 170 25.96 10.47 8.83
N SER A 171 25.27 9.51 8.22
CA SER A 171 25.86 8.22 7.93
C SER A 171 26.91 8.48 6.86
N SER A 172 28.17 8.53 7.31
CA SER A 172 29.34 8.51 6.45
C SER A 172 29.16 7.47 5.35
N ASN A 173 29.52 7.87 4.13
CA ASN A 173 29.55 7.05 2.92
C ASN A 173 30.08 5.64 3.22
N ILE A 174 29.27 4.63 2.99
CA ILE A 174 29.76 3.31 2.63
C ILE A 174 29.36 3.12 1.17
N ASP A 175 30.35 3.22 0.31
CA ASP A 175 30.29 2.82 -1.09
C ASP A 175 29.80 1.37 -1.15
N HIS A 176 28.53 1.18 -1.52
CA HIS A 176 28.04 -0.15 -1.89
C HIS A 176 28.14 -0.28 -3.40
N LEU A 177 29.11 -1.11 -3.80
CA LEU A 177 29.45 -1.46 -5.16
C LEU A 177 28.22 -1.88 -5.97
N ASN A 178 28.16 -1.35 -7.21
CA ASN A 178 27.42 -1.87 -8.35
C ASN A 178 27.41 -3.39 -8.38
N ILE A 179 26.22 -4.00 -8.20
CA ILE A 179 25.89 -5.34 -8.69
C ILE A 179 24.43 -5.28 -9.17
N ASP A 180 24.21 -5.81 -10.38
CA ASP A 180 22.93 -6.07 -11.07
C ASP A 180 22.36 -5.00 -12.02
N GLY A 181 23.15 -4.68 -13.05
CA GLY A 181 22.62 -4.29 -14.34
C GLY A 181 22.70 -5.46 -15.33
N GLU A 182 21.76 -6.41 -15.32
CA GLU A 182 21.54 -7.33 -16.47
C GLU A 182 20.23 -8.18 -16.42
N LEU A 183 19.17 -7.74 -15.74
CA LEU A 183 17.90 -8.48 -15.69
C LEU A 183 16.70 -7.75 -16.30
N SER A 184 16.94 -6.63 -17.00
CA SER A 184 15.86 -5.81 -17.58
C SER A 184 15.44 -6.21 -19.01
N GLU A 185 16.26 -6.97 -19.75
CA GLU A 185 15.92 -7.34 -21.14
C GLU A 185 15.12 -8.65 -21.25
N SER A 186 15.21 -9.56 -20.28
CA SER A 186 14.52 -10.87 -20.36
C SER A 186 13.04 -10.84 -19.98
N ARG A 187 12.53 -9.76 -19.36
CA ARG A 187 11.11 -9.65 -18.95
C ARG A 187 10.19 -9.14 -20.07
N CYS A 188 10.74 -8.53 -21.13
CA CYS A 188 9.95 -8.03 -22.26
C CYS A 188 9.61 -9.14 -23.27
N GLU A 189 10.44 -10.17 -23.42
CA GLU A 189 10.16 -11.31 -24.31
C GLU A 189 9.08 -12.25 -23.76
N VAL A 190 9.02 -12.44 -22.43
CA VAL A 190 8.03 -13.34 -21.82
C VAL A 190 6.61 -12.80 -21.99
N SER A 191 6.41 -11.47 -21.89
CA SER A 191 5.08 -10.86 -22.08
C SER A 191 4.59 -10.96 -23.53
N ARG A 192 5.50 -10.90 -24.53
CA ARG A 192 5.14 -11.08 -25.94
C ARG A 192 4.78 -12.52 -26.30
N ALA A 193 5.33 -13.52 -25.61
CA ALA A 193 5.02 -14.92 -25.87
C ALA A 193 3.62 -15.32 -25.40
N VAL A 194 3.11 -14.71 -24.33
CA VAL A 194 1.78 -15.03 -23.77
C VAL A 194 0.66 -14.46 -24.64
N GLU A 195 0.82 -13.26 -25.22
CA GLU A 195 -0.16 -12.70 -26.17
C GLU A 195 -0.24 -13.45 -27.52
N GLN A 196 0.78 -14.22 -27.89
CA GLN A 196 0.80 -14.95 -29.16
C GLN A 196 0.14 -16.34 -29.10
N MET A 197 -0.11 -16.88 -27.89
CA MET A 197 -0.73 -18.20 -27.70
C MET A 197 -2.26 -18.15 -27.62
N ASP A 198 -2.88 -17.02 -27.27
CA ASP A 198 -4.34 -16.87 -27.22
C ASP A 198 -5.01 -16.63 -28.60
N ALA A 199 -4.22 -16.33 -29.63
CA ALA A 199 -4.75 -16.02 -30.97
C ALA A 199 -5.02 -17.25 -31.87
N LYS A 200 -4.98 -18.50 -31.36
CA LYS A 200 -5.00 -19.70 -32.21
C LYS A 200 -5.99 -20.82 -31.87
N MET A 201 -7.04 -20.56 -31.08
CA MET A 201 -8.18 -21.47 -30.97
C MET A 201 -9.44 -20.91 -31.65
N PRO A 202 -9.73 -21.28 -32.91
CA PRO A 202 -11.06 -21.08 -33.45
C PRO A 202 -12.04 -22.09 -32.81
N CYS A 203 -13.15 -21.54 -32.30
CA CYS A 203 -14.33 -22.27 -31.88
C CYS A 203 -14.83 -23.19 -33.01
N LEU A 204 -15.04 -24.48 -32.73
CA LEU A 204 -15.77 -25.40 -33.62
C LEU A 204 -17.20 -25.62 -33.10
N PRO A 205 -18.24 -25.38 -33.92
CA PRO A 205 -19.62 -25.68 -33.56
C PRO A 205 -19.93 -27.16 -33.84
N HIS A 206 -20.50 -27.87 -32.86
CA HIS A 206 -21.00 -29.22 -33.09
C HIS A 206 -22.40 -29.15 -33.72
N MET A 207 -22.43 -29.19 -35.05
CA MET A 207 -23.64 -29.45 -35.82
C MET A 207 -23.95 -30.95 -35.85
N LEU A 208 -25.27 -31.19 -35.82
CA LEU A 208 -26.06 -32.42 -35.88
C LEU A 208 -25.73 -33.42 -37.00
N ASN A 209 -26.33 -34.61 -36.84
CA ASN A 209 -26.86 -35.54 -37.87
C ASN A 209 -25.81 -36.47 -38.54
N TYR A 210 -26.04 -37.76 -38.85
CA TYR A 210 -27.19 -38.64 -39.14
C TYR A 210 -26.84 -40.06 -38.57
N GLY A 211 -27.76 -41.00 -38.30
CA GLY A 211 -28.67 -41.63 -39.26
C GLY A 211 -27.97 -42.82 -39.93
#